data_AF-A0A4U2ZXZ6-F1
#
_entry.id   AF-A0A4U2ZXZ6-F1
#
_cell.length_a   1.000
_cell.length_b   1.000
_cell.length_c   1.000
_cell.angle_alpha   90.00
_cell.angle_beta   90.00
_cell.angle_gamma   90.00
#
_symmetry.space_group_name_H-M   'P 1'
#
loop_
_entity.id
_entity.type
_entity.pdbx_description
1 polymer ?
#
loop_
_entity_poly.entity_id
_entity_poly.type
_entity_poly.pdbx_seq_one_letter_code
_entity_poly.pdbx_strand_id
1 'polypeptide(L)'
;MSFQRKIQRITKQGEIIWLEATYTPVLDQNGEVQAVIKVATDITARENGTAKITHGLQEMEGNLKERAQEGITRSHMVATAIKQIVEQTNENMKLLQELSARTNII
;
A
#
# COMPACT_ATOMS: atom_id res chain seq x y z
N MET A 1 31.65 -24.55 10.52
CA MET A 1 30.56 -23.55 10.36
C MET A 1 30.30 -23.36 8.88
N SER A 2 29.05 -23.44 8.45
CA SER A 2 28.64 -23.06 7.09
C SER A 2 28.22 -21.59 7.07
N PHE A 3 28.56 -20.88 6.00
CA PHE A 3 28.18 -19.48 5.83
C PHE A 3 27.10 -19.36 4.77
N GLN A 4 25.94 -18.81 5.13
CA GLN A 4 24.79 -18.65 4.23
C GLN A 4 24.45 -17.17 4.05
N ARG A 5 24.34 -16.70 2.81
CA ARG A 5 23.90 -15.33 2.48
C ARG A 5 23.19 -15.25 1.13
N LYS A 6 22.34 -14.22 1.00
CA LYS A 6 21.90 -13.71 -0.29
C LYS A 6 22.96 -12.75 -0.85
N ILE A 7 23.34 -12.94 -2.11
CA ILE A 7 24.34 -12.13 -2.81
C ILE A 7 23.88 -11.87 -4.24
N GLN A 8 24.20 -10.68 -4.76
CA GLN A 8 24.06 -10.40 -6.18
C GLN A 8 25.25 -10.96 -6.94
N ARG A 9 25.00 -11.47 -8.14
CA ARG A 9 26.02 -11.95 -9.07
C ARG A 9 25.71 -11.46 -10.47
N ILE A 10 26.76 -11.09 -11.20
CA ILE A 10 26.68 -10.80 -12.63
C ILE A 10 26.99 -12.11 -13.39
N THR A 11 26.08 -12.52 -14.28
CA THR A 11 26.27 -13.70 -15.14
C THR A 11 27.27 -13.41 -16.25
N LYS A 12 27.74 -14.45 -16.97
CA LYS A 12 28.61 -14.26 -18.15
C LYS A 12 27.93 -13.41 -19.23
N GLN A 13 26.60 -13.43 -19.28
CA GLN A 13 25.76 -12.68 -20.19
C GLN A 13 25.53 -11.22 -19.73
N GLY A 14 26.06 -10.83 -18.57
CA GLY A 14 25.93 -9.47 -18.02
C GLY A 14 24.67 -9.23 -17.19
N GLU A 15 23.88 -10.27 -16.91
CA GLU A 15 22.63 -10.16 -16.16
C GLU A 15 22.90 -10.18 -14.65
N ILE A 16 22.15 -9.37 -13.89
CA ILE A 16 22.21 -9.39 -12.43
C ILE A 16 21.21 -10.43 -11.91
N ILE A 17 21.72 -11.45 -11.22
CA ILE A 17 20.92 -12.46 -10.52
C ILE A 17 21.15 -12.39 -9.02
N TRP A 18 20.15 -12.82 -8.26
CA TRP A 18 20.26 -13.03 -6.82
C TRP A 18 20.49 -14.51 -6.54
N LEU A 19 21.55 -14.81 -5.80
CA LEU A 19 21.87 -16.14 -5.35
C LEU A 19 21.73 -16.22 -3.83
N GLU A 20 21.00 -17.23 -3.35
CA GLU A 20 21.08 -17.69 -1.98
C GLU A 20 22.13 -18.79 -1.93
N ALA A 21 23.28 -18.49 -1.32
CA ALA A 21 24.44 -19.38 -1.37
C ALA A 21 24.88 -19.80 0.04
N THR A 22 25.24 -21.08 0.15
CA THR A 22 25.87 -21.68 1.31
C THR A 22 27.29 -22.12 0.95
N TYR A 23 28.24 -21.72 1.77
CA TYR A 23 29.65 -22.06 1.65
C TYR A 23 30.05 -23.01 2.77
N THR A 24 30.53 -24.19 2.40
CA THR A 24 30.90 -25.26 3.34
C THR A 24 32.37 -25.63 3.11
N PRO A 25 33.24 -25.53 4.14
CA PRO A 25 34.63 -25.95 4.02
C PRO A 25 34.73 -27.47 3.91
N VAL A 26 35.66 -27.93 3.09
CA VAL A 26 36.10 -29.32 3.01
C VAL A 26 37.42 -29.41 3.77
N LEU A 27 37.46 -30.28 4.78
CA LEU A 27 38.61 -30.46 5.64
C LEU A 27 39.44 -31.66 5.17
N ASP A 28 40.76 -31.59 5.35
CA ASP A 28 41.68 -32.70 5.14
C ASP A 28 41.77 -33.61 6.38
N GLN A 29 42.69 -34.59 6.36
CA GLN A 29 42.89 -35.54 7.47
C GLN A 29 43.42 -34.88 8.75
N ASN A 30 44.04 -33.70 8.64
CA ASN A 30 44.56 -32.92 9.76
C ASN A 30 43.53 -31.92 10.29
N GLY A 31 42.35 -31.83 9.67
CA GLY A 31 41.30 -30.87 10.00
C GLY A 31 41.51 -29.49 9.37
N GLU A 32 42.48 -29.34 8.46
CA GLU A 32 42.76 -28.09 7.77
C GLU A 32 41.86 -27.93 6.53
N VAL A 33 41.48 -26.69 6.20
CA VAL A 33 40.60 -26.42 5.06
C VAL A 33 41.37 -26.62 3.75
N GLN A 34 41.05 -27.67 3.00
CA GLN A 34 41.63 -27.92 1.67
C GLN A 34 40.81 -27.31 0.52
N ALA A 35 39.51 -27.10 0.72
CA ALA A 35 38.63 -26.51 -0.30
C ALA A 35 37.36 -25.89 0.31
N VAL A 36 36.59 -25.15 -0.50
CA VAL A 36 35.26 -24.65 -0.14
C VAL A 36 34.27 -25.04 -1.23
N ILE A 37 33.20 -25.73 -0.84
CA ILE A 37 32.07 -26.03 -1.72
C ILE A 37 31.03 -24.92 -1.58
N LYS A 38 30.55 -24.43 -2.72
CA LYS A 38 29.45 -23.48 -2.80
C LYS A 38 28.22 -24.18 -3.39
N VAL A 39 27.13 -24.21 -2.63
CA VAL A 39 25.80 -24.54 -3.15
C VAL A 39 25.01 -23.24 -3.25
N ALA A 40 24.42 -22.97 -4.41
CA ALA A 40 23.70 -21.72 -4.64
C ALA A 40 22.41 -21.95 -5.42
N THR A 41 21.33 -21.33 -4.96
CA THR A 41 20.02 -21.32 -5.61
C THR A 41 19.77 -19.94 -6.22
N ASP A 42 19.33 -19.90 -7.47
CA ASP A 42 18.84 -18.67 -8.08
C ASP A 42 17.48 -18.30 -7.48
N ILE A 43 17.45 -17.15 -6.80
CA ILE A 43 16.27 -16.60 -6.12
C ILE A 43 15.77 -15.33 -6.81
N THR A 44 16.26 -15.00 -8.00
CA THR A 44 15.96 -13.75 -8.73
C THR A 44 14.46 -13.56 -8.92
N ALA A 45 13.75 -14.62 -9.34
CA ALA A 45 12.29 -14.58 -9.52
C ALA A 45 11.56 -14.26 -8.20
N ARG A 46 12.02 -14.84 -7.08
CA ARG A 46 11.46 -14.60 -5.74
C ARG A 46 11.66 -13.15 -5.31
N GLU A 47 12.89 -12.65 -5.39
CA GLU A 47 13.21 -11.28 -4.97
C GLU A 47 12.46 -10.24 -5.83
N ASN A 48 12.38 -10.47 -7.15
CA ASN A 48 11.60 -9.60 -8.05
C ASN A 48 10.09 -9.66 -7.74
N GLY A 49 9.56 -10.84 -7.41
CA GLY A 49 8.16 -11.01 -7.01
C GLY A 49 7.86 -10.23 -5.72
N THR A 50 8.71 -10.38 -4.70
CA THR A 50 8.59 -9.64 -3.44
C THR A 50 8.65 -8.12 -3.67
N ALA A 51 9.59 -7.64 -4.49
CA ALA A 51 9.69 -6.22 -4.80
C ALA A 51 8.42 -5.67 -5.47
N LYS A 52 7.86 -6.41 -6.44
CA LYS A 52 6.59 -6.04 -7.10
C LYS A 52 5.42 -5.97 -6.12
N ILE A 53 5.30 -6.96 -5.24
CA ILE A 53 4.24 -6.98 -4.23
C ILE A 53 4.37 -5.78 -3.29
N THR A 54 5.57 -5.53 -2.77
CA THR A 54 5.82 -4.39 -1.86
C THR A 54 5.45 -3.07 -2.53
N HIS A 55 5.88 -2.85 -3.77
CA HIS A 55 5.53 -1.64 -4.51
C HIS A 55 4.02 -1.52 -4.73
N GLY A 56 3.33 -2.59 -5.14
CA GLY A 56 1.88 -2.57 -5.34
C GLY A 56 1.11 -2.29 -4.04
N LEU A 57 1.59 -2.81 -2.90
CA LEU A 57 1.00 -2.52 -1.59
C LEU A 57 1.17 -1.04 -1.19
N GLN A 58 2.34 -0.46 -1.44
CA GLN A 58 2.61 0.97 -1.17
C GLN A 58 1.72 1.89 -2.01
N GLU A 59 1.56 1.58 -3.30
CA GLU A 59 0.69 2.34 -4.20
C GLU A 59 -0.78 2.24 -3.76
N MET A 60 -1.22 1.01 -3.43
CA MET A 60 -2.57 0.77 -2.94
C MET A 60 -2.85 1.51 -1.62
N GLU A 61 -1.89 1.55 -0.70
CA GLU A 61 -2.00 2.32 0.56
C GLU A 61 -2.25 3.81 0.26
N GLY A 62 -1.47 4.40 -0.65
CA GLY A 62 -1.64 5.79 -1.08
C GLY A 62 -3.04 6.06 -1.64
N ASN A 63 -3.49 5.22 -2.57
CA ASN A 63 -4.81 5.33 -3.18
C ASN A 63 -5.96 5.17 -2.16
N LEU A 64 -5.82 4.25 -1.20
CA LEU A 64 -6.81 4.06 -0.14
C LEU A 64 -6.89 5.28 0.77
N LYS A 65 -5.75 5.87 1.13
CA LYS A 65 -5.69 7.08 1.95
C LYS A 65 -6.36 8.26 1.27
N GLU A 66 -6.08 8.47 -0.02
CA GLU A 66 -6.71 9.53 -0.82
C GLU A 66 -8.23 9.34 -0.88
N ARG A 67 -8.71 8.15 -1.27
CA ARG A 67 -10.15 7.85 -1.35
C ARG A 67 -10.87 7.99 -0.01
N ALA A 68 -10.23 7.59 1.09
CA ALA A 68 -10.79 7.78 2.42
C ALA A 68 -10.95 9.27 2.74
N GLN A 69 -9.94 10.09 2.44
CA GLN A 69 -9.99 11.54 2.65
C GLN A 69 -11.06 12.21 1.79
N GLU A 70 -11.16 11.85 0.51
CA GLU A 70 -12.22 12.32 -0.37
C GLU A 70 -13.61 11.95 0.16
N GLY A 71 -13.77 10.71 0.64
CA GLY A 71 -15.01 10.22 1.24
C GLY A 71 -15.41 11.03 2.48
N ILE A 72 -14.45 11.33 3.36
CA ILE A 72 -14.67 12.17 4.55
C ILE A 72 -15.11 13.58 4.13
N THR A 73 -14.39 14.21 3.19
CA THR A 73 -14.73 15.55 2.69
C THR A 73 -16.13 15.57 2.07
N ARG A 74 -16.46 14.57 1.26
CA ARG A 74 -17.79 14.45 0.65
C ARG A 74 -18.89 14.27 1.68
N SER A 75 -18.67 13.43 2.69
CA SER A 75 -19.61 13.25 3.80
C SER A 75 -19.83 14.56 4.56
N HIS A 76 -18.76 15.32 4.81
CA HIS A 76 -18.85 16.62 5.47
C HIS A 76 -19.64 17.63 4.64
N MET A 77 -19.42 17.68 3.32
CA MET A 77 -20.20 18.52 2.41
C MET A 77 -21.69 18.15 2.43
N VAL A 78 -22.02 16.86 2.42
CA VAL A 78 -23.42 16.39 2.51
C VAL A 78 -24.07 16.81 3.82
N ALA A 79 -23.36 16.66 4.95
CA ALA A 79 -23.88 17.07 6.25
C ALA A 79 -24.16 18.59 6.30
N THR A 80 -23.28 19.40 5.70
CA THR A 80 -23.48 20.85 5.58
C THR A 80 -24.67 21.20 4.68
N ALA A 81 -24.81 20.55 3.53
CA ALA A 81 -25.95 20.77 2.64
C ALA A 81 -27.28 20.40 3.30
N ILE A 82 -27.33 19.30 4.08
CA ILE A 82 -28.53 18.92 4.85
C ILE A 82 -28.88 20.02 5.86
N LYS A 83 -27.90 20.58 6.58
CA LYS A 83 -28.16 21.68 7.52
C LYS A 83 -28.79 22.88 6.82
N GLN A 84 -28.26 23.27 5.66
CA GLN A 84 -28.80 24.38 4.86
C GLN A 84 -30.24 24.09 4.40
N ILE A 85 -30.52 22.87 3.93
CA ILE A 85 -31.87 22.48 3.50
C ILE A 85 -32.85 22.56 4.67
N VAL A 86 -32.48 22.10 5.86
CA VAL A 86 -33.34 22.16 7.04
C VAL A 86 -33.64 23.62 7.41
N GLU A 87 -32.62 24.48 7.38
CA GLU A 87 -32.77 25.91 7.67
C GLU A 87 -33.71 26.58 6.66
N GLN A 88 -33.47 26.36 5.37
CA GLN A 88 -34.27 26.91 4.27
C GLN A 88 -35.72 26.36 4.27
N THR A 89 -35.91 25.10 4.68
CA THR A 89 -37.26 24.51 4.86
C THR A 89 -38.02 25.19 6.00
N ASN A 90 -37.34 25.48 7.11
CA ASN A 90 -37.94 26.20 8.23
C ASN A 90 -38.33 27.63 7.84
N GLU A 91 -37.48 28.32 7.07
CA GLU A 91 -37.79 29.64 6.51
C GLU A 91 -39.01 29.59 5.59
N ASN A 92 -39.05 28.64 4.65
CA ASN A 92 -40.18 28.45 3.75
C ASN A 92 -41.48 28.18 4.51
N MET A 93 -41.44 27.39 5.58
CA MET A 93 -42.61 27.10 6.41
C MET A 93 -43.15 28.35 7.10
N LYS A 94 -42.27 29.21 7.64
CA LYS A 94 -42.67 30.50 8.23
C LYS A 94 -43.34 31.40 7.20
N LEU A 95 -42.78 31.50 5.99
CA LEU A 95 -43.36 32.31 4.91
C LEU A 95 -44.76 31.81 4.52
N LEU A 96 -44.95 30.50 4.39
CA LEU A 96 -46.27 29.93 4.08
C LEU A 96 -47.29 30.20 5.18
N GLN A 97 -46.89 30.15 6.46
CA GLN A 97 -47.75 30.52 7.58
C GLN A 97 -48.17 32.00 7.50
N GLU A 98 -47.22 32.90 7.25
CA GLU A 98 -47.51 34.34 7.09
C GLU A 98 -48.43 34.62 5.90
N LEU A 99 -48.22 33.97 4.75
CA LEU A 99 -49.08 34.11 3.58
C LEU A 99 -50.51 33.63 3.88
N SER A 100 -50.65 32.44 4.49
CA SER A 100 -51.97 31.90 4.86
C SER A 100 -52.73 32.80 5.85
N ALA A 101 -52.01 33.41 6.80
CA ALA A 101 -52.59 34.34 7.77
C ALA A 101 -53.09 35.62 7.09
N ARG A 102 -52.42 36.10 6.03
CA ARG A 102 -52.85 37.28 5.27
C ARG A 102 -54.02 37.00 4.32
N THR A 103 -54.09 35.80 3.74
CA THR A 103 -55.20 35.42 2.84
C THR A 103 -56.53 35.22 3.60
N ASN A 104 -56.50 34.84 4.87
CA ASN A 104 -57.70 34.68 5.72
C ASN A 104 -58.32 36.00 6.24
N ILE A 105 -57.77 37.17 5.86
CA ILE A 105 -58.23 38.50 6.33
C ILE A 105 -58.95 39.28 5.21
N ILE A 106 -59.14 38.70 4.02
CA ILE A 106 -59.93 39.26 2.89
C ILE A 106 -61.07 38.30 2.58
#